data_AF-W9JN91-F1
#
_entry.id   AF-W9JN91-F1
#
_cell.length_a   1.000
_cell.length_b   1.000
_cell.length_c   1.000
_cell.angle_alpha   90.00
_cell.angle_beta   90.00
_cell.angle_gamma   90.00
#
_symmetry.space_group_name_H-M   'P 1'
#
loop_
_entity.id
_entity.type
_entity.pdbx_description
1 polymer ?
#
loop_
_entity_poly.entity_id
_entity_poly.type
_entity_poly.pdbx_seq_one_letter_code
_entity_poly.pdbx_strand_id
1 'polypeptide(L)'
;MARGIRHRGATAPGDPEWKVALRGYTAAVERASKYLEGDENHSPLDSSFTVFGSGRIRSAHAHSVASNHIMRDGELVQICCCTPTLFGHDMCFDRPIAVGPKELLEDVLKVVNAAHEASTAAWKVVRA
;
A
#
# COMPACT_ATOMS: atom_id res chain seq x y z
N MET A 1 23.26 6.68 1.49
CA MET A 1 22.14 7.53 1.03
C MET A 1 20.84 6.78 1.27
N ALA A 2 19.95 7.31 2.12
CA ALA A 2 18.64 6.70 2.37
C ALA A 2 17.87 6.61 1.05
N ARG A 3 17.39 5.41 0.71
CA ARG A 3 16.54 5.23 -0.47
C ARG A 3 15.17 5.82 -0.12
N GLY A 4 14.98 7.11 -0.40
CA GLY A 4 13.71 7.80 -0.17
C GLY A 4 12.53 7.06 -0.82
N ILE A 5 11.33 7.28 -0.29
CA ILE A 5 10.10 6.79 -0.92
C ILE A 5 10.05 7.38 -2.32
N ARG A 6 10.10 6.51 -3.33
CA ARG A 6 10.03 6.92 -4.74
C ARG A 6 8.60 6.83 -5.22
N HIS A 7 8.22 7.79 -6.07
CA HIS A 7 7.05 7.67 -6.90
C HIS A 7 7.14 6.36 -7.70
N ARG A 8 6.10 5.54 -7.58
CA ARG A 8 5.82 4.46 -8.52
C ARG A 8 4.64 4.95 -9.36
N GLY A 9 4.71 4.86 -10.69
CA GLY A 9 3.66 5.35 -11.61
C GLY A 9 2.22 4.87 -11.34
N ALA A 10 2.01 4.00 -10.34
CA ALA A 10 0.71 3.56 -9.85
C ALA A 10 -0.10 4.64 -9.11
N THR A 11 0.57 5.61 -8.46
CA THR A 11 -0.06 6.73 -7.72
C THR A 11 0.23 8.05 -8.43
N ALA A 12 -0.74 8.57 -9.16
CA ALA A 12 -0.62 9.83 -9.91
C ALA A 12 -1.45 10.96 -9.26
N PRO A 13 -0.95 12.21 -9.25
CA PRO A 13 -1.75 13.37 -8.87
C PRO A 13 -3.03 13.44 -9.73
N GLY A 14 -4.16 13.79 -9.12
CA GLY A 14 -5.45 13.90 -9.80
C GLY A 14 -6.29 12.62 -9.81
N ASP A 15 -5.69 11.45 -9.51
CA ASP A 15 -6.46 10.22 -9.34
C ASP A 15 -7.17 10.20 -7.97
N PRO A 16 -8.44 9.76 -7.90
CA PRO A 16 -9.10 9.47 -6.63
C PRO A 16 -8.54 8.18 -6.01
N GLU A 17 -8.43 8.14 -4.68
CA GLU A 17 -7.94 6.98 -3.92
C GLU A 17 -8.62 5.67 -4.33
N TRP A 18 -9.96 5.64 -4.43
CA TRP A 18 -10.70 4.42 -4.73
C TRP A 18 -10.36 3.80 -6.08
N LYS A 19 -10.05 4.61 -7.11
CA LYS A 19 -9.67 4.08 -8.43
C LYS A 19 -8.34 3.36 -8.34
N VAL A 20 -7.40 3.92 -7.60
CA VAL A 20 -6.07 3.32 -7.44
C VAL A 20 -6.13 2.07 -6.58
N ALA A 21 -6.88 2.12 -5.48
CA ALA A 21 -7.16 0.98 -4.63
C ALA A 21 -7.79 -0.17 -5.42
N LEU A 22 -8.82 0.12 -6.24
CA LEU A 22 -9.47 -0.88 -7.10
C LEU A 22 -8.48 -1.51 -8.08
N ARG A 23 -7.65 -0.71 -8.77
CA ARG A 23 -6.61 -1.24 -9.68
C ARG A 23 -5.63 -2.16 -8.94
N GLY A 24 -5.21 -1.78 -7.73
CA GLY A 24 -4.34 -2.59 -6.89
C GLY A 24 -4.98 -3.92 -6.48
N TYR A 25 -6.25 -3.89 -6.06
CA TYR A 25 -7.02 -5.07 -5.71
C TYR A 25 -7.21 -5.99 -6.92
N THR A 26 -7.62 -5.46 -8.08
CA THR A 26 -7.73 -6.24 -9.32
C THR A 26 -6.41 -6.92 -9.69
N ALA A 27 -5.29 -6.20 -9.63
CA ALA A 27 -3.97 -6.78 -9.89
C ALA A 27 -3.61 -7.89 -8.88
N ALA A 28 -4.00 -7.75 -7.61
CA ALA A 28 -3.80 -8.78 -6.59
C ALA A 28 -4.64 -10.03 -6.86
N VAL A 29 -5.93 -9.86 -7.19
CA VAL A 29 -6.86 -10.95 -7.57
C VAL A 29 -6.33 -11.70 -8.80
N GLU A 30 -5.95 -10.98 -9.86
CA GLU A 30 -5.36 -11.59 -11.07
C GLU A 30 -4.07 -12.34 -10.77
N ARG A 31 -3.25 -11.84 -9.83
CA ARG A 31 -2.02 -12.53 -9.42
C ARG A 31 -2.33 -13.77 -8.58
N ALA A 32 -3.28 -13.69 -7.66
CA ALA A 32 -3.72 -14.81 -6.83
C ALA A 32 -4.31 -15.94 -7.69
N SER A 33 -5.13 -15.60 -8.68
CA SER A 33 -5.73 -16.55 -9.63
C SER A 33 -4.68 -17.43 -10.31
N LYS A 34 -3.50 -16.90 -10.65
CA LYS A 34 -2.41 -17.67 -11.24
C LYS A 34 -1.81 -18.72 -10.31
N TYR A 35 -1.89 -18.53 -8.99
CA TYR A 35 -1.43 -19.52 -8.01
C TYR A 35 -2.50 -20.55 -7.67
N LEU A 36 -3.76 -20.26 -7.98
CA LEU A 36 -4.93 -21.12 -7.78
C LEU A 36 -5.36 -21.83 -9.07
N GLU A 37 -4.53 -21.85 -10.12
CA GLU A 37 -4.86 -22.50 -11.38
C GLU A 37 -5.10 -24.00 -11.15
N GLY A 38 -6.31 -24.47 -11.48
CA GLY A 38 -6.76 -25.85 -11.24
C GLY A 38 -7.34 -26.11 -9.84
N ASP A 39 -7.36 -25.11 -8.96
CA ASP A 39 -8.06 -25.20 -7.67
C ASP A 39 -9.53 -24.82 -7.84
N GLU A 40 -10.42 -25.82 -7.72
CA GLU A 40 -11.87 -25.63 -7.85
C GLU A 40 -12.55 -25.17 -6.55
N ASN A 41 -11.83 -25.16 -5.41
CA ASN A 41 -12.42 -24.96 -4.09
C ASN A 41 -12.12 -23.58 -3.49
N HIS A 42 -11.11 -22.86 -4.00
CA HIS A 42 -10.71 -21.56 -3.48
C HIS A 42 -10.90 -20.43 -4.49
N SER A 43 -11.55 -19.35 -4.05
CA SER A 43 -11.76 -18.16 -4.87
C SER A 43 -10.57 -17.19 -4.74
N PRO A 44 -9.98 -16.70 -5.85
CA PRO A 44 -9.02 -15.60 -5.82
C PRO A 44 -9.71 -14.24 -5.54
N LEU A 45 -11.04 -14.19 -5.62
CA LEU A 45 -11.88 -13.01 -5.42
C LEU A 45 -12.46 -13.01 -4.00
N ASP A 46 -11.64 -13.29 -3.00
CA ASP A 46 -12.06 -13.19 -1.61
C ASP A 46 -12.12 -11.72 -1.17
N SER A 47 -13.13 -11.38 -0.38
CA SER A 47 -13.42 -9.99 0.01
C SER A 47 -12.27 -9.45 0.84
N SER A 48 -11.62 -8.39 0.36
CA SER A 48 -10.50 -7.78 1.05
C SER A 48 -10.78 -6.35 1.48
N PHE A 49 -10.26 -5.97 2.64
CA PHE A 49 -10.30 -4.60 3.12
C PHE A 49 -9.07 -3.85 2.60
N THR A 50 -9.22 -3.13 1.49
CA THR A 50 -8.12 -2.31 0.94
C THR A 50 -8.08 -0.95 1.64
N VAL A 51 -7.11 -0.78 2.54
CA VAL A 51 -6.80 0.51 3.15
C VAL A 51 -5.93 1.32 2.20
N PHE A 52 -6.40 2.52 1.88
CA PHE A 52 -5.72 3.42 0.97
C PHE A 52 -6.05 4.87 1.36
N GLY A 53 -5.18 5.47 2.18
CA GLY A 53 -5.35 6.85 2.65
C GLY A 53 -4.20 7.74 2.17
N SER A 54 -4.54 8.89 1.61
CA SER A 54 -3.58 9.87 1.08
C SER A 54 -3.65 11.24 1.76
N GLY A 55 -2.54 11.96 1.76
CA GLY A 55 -2.41 13.27 2.40
C GLY A 55 -2.25 13.18 3.93
N ARG A 56 -1.93 14.31 4.58
CA ARG A 56 -1.47 14.34 5.99
C ARG A 56 -2.41 13.66 6.99
N ILE A 57 -3.72 13.86 6.83
CA ILE A 57 -4.70 13.35 7.81
C ILE A 57 -5.01 11.88 7.54
N ARG A 58 -5.38 11.54 6.29
CA ARG A 58 -5.86 10.20 5.98
C ARG A 58 -4.73 9.16 6.03
N SER A 59 -3.54 9.50 5.54
CA SER A 59 -2.37 8.61 5.61
C SER A 59 -1.87 8.36 7.04
N ALA A 60 -2.24 9.20 8.01
CA ALA A 60 -1.89 9.01 9.41
C ALA A 60 -2.77 7.98 10.14
N HIS A 61 -3.92 7.61 9.57
CA HIS A 61 -4.79 6.59 10.14
C HIS A 61 -4.47 5.21 9.56
N ALA A 62 -4.32 4.22 10.44
CA ALA A 62 -4.01 2.84 10.06
C ALA A 62 -5.07 2.17 9.16
N HIS A 63 -6.33 2.63 9.20
CA HIS A 63 -7.46 2.03 8.49
C HIS A 63 -8.26 3.04 7.65
N SER A 64 -7.59 4.02 7.04
CA SER A 64 -8.26 4.91 6.07
C SER A 64 -8.71 4.14 4.83
N VAL A 65 -10.02 3.90 4.72
CA VAL A 65 -10.63 3.28 3.54
C VAL A 65 -10.51 4.22 2.34
N ALA A 66 -10.17 3.68 1.18
CA ALA A 66 -10.09 4.42 -0.07
C ALA A 66 -11.37 5.23 -0.34
N SER A 67 -11.23 6.51 -0.65
CA SER A 67 -12.36 7.43 -0.83
C SER A 67 -12.36 8.14 -2.19
N ASN A 68 -13.29 9.07 -2.39
CA ASN A 68 -13.26 10.01 -3.52
C ASN A 68 -12.25 11.15 -3.35
N HIS A 69 -11.41 11.13 -2.30
CA HIS A 69 -10.33 12.09 -2.15
C HIS A 69 -9.39 12.04 -3.35
N ILE A 70 -9.17 13.21 -3.96
CA ILE A 70 -8.26 13.39 -5.09
C ILE A 70 -6.84 13.57 -4.57
N MET A 71 -5.97 12.61 -4.88
CA MET A 71 -4.58 12.64 -4.45
C MET A 71 -3.83 13.81 -5.10
N ARG A 72 -2.93 14.43 -4.33
CA ARG A 72 -2.17 15.61 -4.75
C ARG A 72 -0.68 15.30 -4.80
N ASP A 73 0.02 15.98 -5.69
CA ASP A 73 1.46 15.83 -5.85
C ASP A 73 2.22 16.18 -4.55
N GLY A 74 3.16 15.33 -4.14
CA GLY A 74 3.90 15.45 -2.89
C GLY A 74 3.15 14.96 -1.65
N GLU A 75 1.98 14.32 -1.80
CA GLU A 75 1.32 13.61 -0.71
C GLU A 75 1.91 12.21 -0.49
N LEU A 76 1.77 11.72 0.74
CA LEU A 76 2.02 10.34 1.08
C LEU A 76 0.71 9.55 1.01
N VAL A 77 0.77 8.37 0.40
CA VAL A 77 -0.24 7.32 0.51
C VAL A 77 0.26 6.30 1.53
N GLN A 78 -0.60 5.94 2.48
CA GLN A 78 -0.45 4.70 3.23
C GLN A 78 -1.31 3.63 2.57
N ILE A 79 -0.64 2.61 2.05
CA ILE A 79 -1.30 1.39 1.59
C ILE A 79 -1.20 0.39 2.73
N CYS A 80 -2.34 -0.12 3.21
CA CYS A 80 -2.41 -1.36 3.96
C CYS A 80 -3.26 -2.31 3.10
N CYS A 81 -2.58 -3.21 2.41
CA CYS A 81 -3.24 -4.21 1.60
C CYS A 81 -3.31 -5.48 2.41
N CYS A 82 -4.48 -5.75 2.98
CA CYS A 82 -4.90 -7.12 3.20
C CYS A 82 -5.24 -7.64 1.80
N THR A 83 -4.33 -8.36 1.14
CA THR A 83 -4.62 -8.92 -0.18
C THR A 83 -5.73 -9.98 -0.06
N PRO A 84 -6.38 -10.41 -1.17
CA PRO A 84 -7.19 -11.62 -1.13
C PRO A 84 -6.43 -12.75 -0.45
N THR A 85 -7.16 -13.60 0.29
CA THR A 85 -6.57 -14.77 0.94
C THR A 85 -5.92 -15.67 -0.12
N LEU A 86 -4.76 -16.23 0.22
CA LEU A 86 -4.08 -17.22 -0.63
C LEU A 86 -4.04 -18.54 0.14
N PHE A 87 -4.66 -19.59 -0.42
CA PHE A 87 -4.85 -20.88 0.26
C PHE A 87 -5.49 -20.75 1.67
N GLY A 88 -6.43 -19.81 1.83
CA GLY A 88 -7.09 -19.55 3.12
C GLY A 88 -6.26 -18.76 4.13
N HIS A 89 -5.10 -18.22 3.73
CA HIS A 89 -4.27 -17.37 4.58
C HIS A 89 -4.34 -15.90 4.18
N ASP A 90 -4.57 -15.03 5.16
CA ASP A 90 -4.45 -13.59 4.99
C ASP A 90 -2.99 -13.19 4.76
N MET A 91 -2.78 -12.37 3.74
CA MET A 91 -1.49 -11.78 3.43
C MET A 91 -1.61 -10.26 3.53
N CYS A 92 -0.81 -9.66 4.39
CA CYS A 92 -0.84 -8.22 4.61
C CYS A 92 0.51 -7.59 4.34
N PHE A 93 0.49 -6.40 3.72
CA PHE A 93 1.67 -5.54 3.71
C PHE A 93 1.27 -4.06 3.84
N ASP A 94 2.12 -3.34 4.55
CA ASP A 94 2.03 -1.89 4.68
C ASP A 94 3.16 -1.22 3.92
N ARG A 95 2.83 -0.27 3.06
CA ARG A 95 3.82 0.52 2.35
C ARG A 95 3.42 1.99 2.25
N PRO A 96 4.30 2.90 2.70
CA PRO A 96 4.17 4.32 2.38
C PRO A 96 4.67 4.56 0.94
N ILE A 97 3.91 5.30 0.13
CA ILE A 97 4.21 5.62 -1.28
C ILE A 97 3.98 7.10 -1.55
N ALA A 98 4.86 7.75 -2.31
CA ALA A 98 4.69 9.14 -2.72
C ALA A 98 3.71 9.26 -3.91
N VAL A 99 2.87 10.28 -3.89
CA VAL A 99 2.02 10.67 -5.02
C VAL A 99 2.80 11.63 -5.90
N GLY A 100 3.02 11.25 -7.15
CA GLY A 100 3.68 12.11 -8.13
C GLY A 100 5.18 12.37 -7.83
N PRO A 101 5.84 13.14 -8.70
CA PRO A 101 7.29 13.35 -8.64
C PRO A 101 7.73 14.36 -7.57
N LYS A 102 6.80 15.16 -7.02
CA LYS A 102 7.17 16.15 -6.00
C LYS A 102 7.61 15.46 -4.71
N GLU A 103 8.69 15.97 -4.12
CA GLU A 103 9.18 15.43 -2.86
C GLU A 103 8.15 15.59 -1.74
N LEU A 104 8.12 14.59 -0.86
CA LEU A 104 7.38 14.66 0.40
C LEU A 104 7.95 15.78 1.26
N LEU A 105 7.10 16.36 2.12
CA LEU A 105 7.53 17.34 3.10
C LEU A 105 8.62 16.76 4.02
N GLU A 106 9.57 17.61 4.43
CA GLU A 106 10.74 17.19 5.21
C GLU A 106 10.35 16.50 6.54
N ASP A 107 9.30 17.00 7.20
CA ASP A 107 8.76 16.40 8.43
C ASP A 107 8.22 14.99 8.19
N VAL A 108 7.49 14.77 7.10
CA VAL A 108 6.99 13.45 6.67
C VAL A 108 8.15 12.52 6.34
N LEU A 109 9.17 13.00 5.61
CA LEU A 109 10.35 12.20 5.28
C LEU A 109 11.12 11.73 6.51
N LYS A 110 11.27 12.59 7.54
CA LYS A 110 11.90 12.22 8.80
C LYS A 110 11.18 11.05 9.49
N VAL A 111 9.85 11.12 9.56
CA VAL A 111 9.03 10.05 10.17
C VAL A 111 9.15 8.74 9.38
N VAL A 112 9.06 8.83 8.06
CA VAL A 112 9.20 7.67 7.16
C VAL A 112 10.57 6.98 7.34
N ASN A 113 11.65 7.77 7.40
CA ASN A 113 12.99 7.22 7.57
C ASN A 113 13.17 6.54 8.92
N ALA A 114 12.66 7.16 10.01
CA ALA A 114 12.68 6.54 11.33
C ALA A 114 11.90 5.22 11.36
N ALA A 115 10.72 5.15 10.72
CA ALA A 115 9.94 3.92 10.60
C ALA A 115 10.69 2.83 9.81
N HIS A 116 11.40 3.23 8.75
CA HIS A 116 12.22 2.30 7.97
C HIS A 116 13.40 1.73 8.77
N GLU A 117 14.09 2.57 9.53
CA GLU A 117 15.20 2.16 10.41
C GLU A 117 14.72 1.20 11.50
N ALA A 118 13.60 1.53 12.17
CA ALA A 118 12.98 0.67 13.17
C ALA A 118 12.58 -0.70 12.61
N SER A 119 11.90 -0.72 11.46
CA SER A 119 11.52 -1.97 10.78
C SER A 119 12.75 -2.81 10.40
N THR A 120 13.79 -2.16 9.88
CA THR A 120 15.04 -2.84 9.49
C THR A 120 15.76 -3.46 10.70
N ALA A 121 15.79 -2.75 11.83
CA ALA A 121 16.36 -3.28 13.07
C ALA A 121 15.57 -4.50 13.58
N ALA A 122 14.23 -4.41 13.61
CA ALA A 122 13.37 -5.52 14.03
C ALA A 122 13.58 -6.78 13.15
N TRP A 123 13.63 -6.60 11.83
CA TRP A 123 13.85 -7.73 10.91
C TRP A 123 15.19 -8.43 11.09
N LYS A 124 16.24 -7.73 11.55
CA LYS A 124 17.53 -8.37 11.87
C LYS A 124 17.43 -9.32 13.06
N VAL A 125 16.57 -9.03 14.03
CA VAL A 125 16.35 -9.88 15.20
C VAL A 125 15.45 -11.07 14.84
N VAL A 126 14.36 -10.83 14.11
CA VAL A 126 13.39 -11.87 13.75
C VAL A 126 13.97 -12.92 12.78
N ARG A 127 14.95 -12.53 11.95
CA ARG A 127 15.58 -13.41 10.95
C ARG A 127 16.91 -14.01 11.41
N ALA A 128 17.36 -13.73 12.63
CA ALA A 128 18.55 -14.36 13.22
C ALA A 128 18.21 -15.77 13.68
#